data_AF-A0AAW9XGM8-F1
#
_entry.id   AF-A0AAW9XGM8-F1
#
_cell.length_a   1.000
_cell.length_b   1.000
_cell.length_c   1.000
_cell.angle_alpha   90.00
_cell.angle_beta   90.00
_cell.angle_gamma   90.00
#
_symmetry.space_group_name_H-M   'P 1'
#
loop_
_entity.id
_entity.type
_entity.pdbx_description
1 polymer ?
#
loop_
_entity_poly.entity_id
_entity_poly.type
_entity_poly.pdbx_seq_one_letter_code
_entity_poly.pdbx_strand_id
1 'polypeptide(L)'
;MIKSSSWYILFTLIIFFLIQFFIFFIYRVNLKIKYSKLEISTKLDLEVIKKDFIEKYQQNFSILLINDFFLKPIWIKKKIIKIPNFYLENHIYGVVNLAFFYNFYLLKKDNLIDLLVFSSFFAAFHLSFLFGFLNFLWISGGFLVLSIFVILLDFVLNGKFYTLAYKKTKVELNSKLEKNEFRVVFSYLKYKKLAFFKKYFLFYPFLFQNLVKKINNLDR
;
A
#
# COMPACT_ATOMS: atom_id res chain seq x y z
N MET A 1 -13.65 38.60 10.57
CA MET A 1 -12.44 37.77 10.74
C MET A 1 -12.58 36.28 10.40
N ILE A 2 -13.76 35.76 10.04
CA ILE A 2 -13.96 34.30 9.78
C ILE A 2 -13.40 33.85 8.41
N LYS A 3 -13.36 34.75 7.41
CA LYS A 3 -12.87 34.43 6.06
C LYS A 3 -11.38 34.03 6.00
N SER A 4 -10.52 34.49 6.92
CA SER A 4 -9.08 34.19 6.84
C SER A 4 -8.75 32.74 7.22
N SER A 5 -9.44 32.17 8.22
CA SER A 5 -9.21 30.80 8.72
C SER A 5 -9.45 29.74 7.64
N SER A 6 -10.57 29.83 6.92
CA SER A 6 -10.93 28.85 5.88
C SER A 6 -9.91 28.78 4.74
N TRP A 7 -9.27 29.91 4.39
CA TRP A 7 -8.22 29.93 3.38
C TRP A 7 -6.95 29.19 3.84
N TYR A 8 -6.54 29.35 5.10
CA TYR A 8 -5.40 28.60 5.64
C TYR A 8 -5.67 27.09 5.68
N ILE A 9 -6.90 26.70 6.03
CA ILE A 9 -7.30 25.28 6.04
C ILE A 9 -7.33 24.71 4.63
N LEU A 10 -7.89 25.46 3.66
CA LEU A 10 -7.88 25.09 2.25
C LEU A 10 -6.45 24.93 1.73
N PHE A 11 -5.59 25.90 2.03
CA PHE A 11 -4.18 25.87 1.63
C PHE A 11 -3.43 24.67 2.23
N THR A 12 -3.67 24.37 3.50
CA THR A 12 -3.12 23.19 4.19
C THR A 12 -3.58 21.90 3.52
N LEU A 13 -4.86 21.81 3.17
CA LEU A 13 -5.42 20.66 2.46
C LEU A 13 -4.76 20.50 1.08
N ILE A 14 -4.62 21.58 0.31
CA ILE A 14 -3.96 21.57 -1.00
C ILE A 14 -2.50 21.11 -0.88
N ILE A 15 -1.74 21.64 0.08
CA ILE A 15 -0.36 21.20 0.34
C ILE A 15 -0.33 19.70 0.63
N PHE A 16 -1.24 19.22 1.48
CA PHE A 16 -1.32 17.81 1.82
C PHE A 16 -1.60 16.94 0.59
N PHE A 17 -2.54 17.35 -0.27
CA PHE A 17 -2.79 16.70 -1.56
C PHE A 17 -1.53 16.66 -2.42
N LEU A 18 -0.85 17.79 -2.62
CA LEU A 18 0.37 17.88 -3.42
C LEU A 18 1.48 16.96 -2.89
N ILE A 19 1.67 16.90 -1.57
CA ILE A 19 2.62 15.98 -0.93
C ILE A 19 2.25 14.53 -1.24
N GLN A 20 0.98 14.14 -1.14
CA GLN A 20 0.58 12.76 -1.47
C GLN A 20 0.87 12.41 -2.93
N PHE A 21 0.54 13.30 -3.88
CA PHE A 21 0.81 13.08 -5.30
C PHE A 21 2.31 13.03 -5.60
N PHE A 22 3.10 13.87 -4.94
CA PHE A 22 4.57 13.84 -5.05
C PHE A 22 5.14 12.51 -4.56
N ILE A 23 4.73 12.05 -3.36
CA ILE A 23 5.14 10.75 -2.82
C ILE A 23 4.69 9.62 -3.75
N PHE A 24 3.46 9.68 -4.29
CA PHE A 24 2.97 8.70 -5.26
C PHE A 24 3.85 8.63 -6.49
N PHE A 25 4.17 9.79 -7.07
CA PHE A 25 4.99 9.86 -8.28
C PHE A 25 6.38 9.28 -8.03
N ILE A 26 7.05 9.67 -6.94
CA ILE A 26 8.38 9.16 -6.61
C ILE A 26 8.32 7.66 -6.29
N TYR A 27 7.55 7.26 -5.28
CA TYR A 27 7.63 5.93 -4.68
C TYR A 27 6.84 4.85 -5.42
N ARG A 28 6.09 5.23 -6.45
CA ARG A 28 5.31 4.29 -7.26
C ARG A 28 5.63 4.41 -8.74
N VAL A 29 5.47 5.59 -9.33
CA VAL A 29 5.63 5.77 -10.79
C VAL A 29 7.12 5.70 -11.17
N ASN A 30 7.95 6.58 -10.61
CA ASN A 30 9.37 6.65 -10.94
C ASN A 30 10.10 5.35 -10.57
N LEU A 31 9.85 4.81 -9.36
CA LEU A 31 10.41 3.52 -8.98
C LEU A 31 9.95 2.36 -9.88
N LYS A 32 8.69 2.37 -10.37
CA LYS A 32 8.25 1.37 -11.36
C LYS A 32 9.06 1.52 -12.64
N ILE A 33 9.10 2.71 -13.23
CA ILE A 33 9.83 2.97 -14.48
C ILE A 33 11.29 2.56 -14.36
N LYS A 34 11.96 2.91 -13.26
CA LYS A 34 13.37 2.60 -13.04
C LYS A 34 13.62 1.10 -12.90
N TYR A 35 12.84 0.41 -12.06
CA TYR A 35 13.11 -0.99 -11.69
C TYR A 35 12.36 -2.02 -12.53
N SER A 36 11.46 -1.61 -13.42
CA SER A 36 10.85 -2.49 -14.42
C SER A 36 11.74 -2.70 -15.65
N LYS A 37 12.74 -1.84 -15.90
CA LYS A 37 13.71 -2.00 -17.00
C LYS A 37 14.85 -2.97 -16.69
N LEU A 38 14.94 -3.43 -15.45
CA LEU A 38 16.05 -4.25 -14.96
C LEU A 38 15.55 -5.67 -14.78
N GLU A 39 15.90 -6.53 -15.74
CA GLU A 39 15.58 -7.95 -15.69
C GLU A 39 16.38 -8.68 -14.61
N ILE A 40 15.84 -9.79 -14.12
CA ILE A 40 16.52 -10.67 -13.17
C ILE A 40 16.29 -12.14 -13.53
N SER A 41 17.26 -12.98 -13.17
CA SER A 41 17.26 -14.42 -13.42
C SER A 41 16.09 -15.18 -12.78
N THR A 42 15.51 -14.65 -11.70
CA THR A 42 14.51 -15.35 -10.89
C THR A 42 13.08 -14.90 -11.16
N LYS A 43 12.17 -15.87 -11.26
CA LYS A 43 10.71 -15.66 -11.17
C LYS A 43 10.17 -16.36 -9.92
N LEU A 44 9.17 -15.77 -9.27
CA LEU A 44 8.46 -16.44 -8.19
C LEU A 44 7.34 -17.31 -8.76
N ASP A 45 7.28 -18.55 -8.28
CA ASP A 45 6.24 -19.50 -8.66
C ASP A 45 4.92 -19.16 -7.97
N LEU A 46 3.89 -18.90 -8.77
CA LEU A 46 2.54 -18.63 -8.30
C LEU A 46 1.88 -19.83 -7.65
N GLU A 47 2.21 -21.05 -8.06
CA GLU A 47 1.64 -22.27 -7.48
C GLU A 47 2.18 -22.49 -6.07
N VAL A 48 3.45 -22.17 -5.80
CA VAL A 48 4.01 -22.16 -4.44
C VAL A 48 3.26 -21.15 -3.57
N ILE A 49 3.10 -19.92 -4.07
CA ILE A 49 2.37 -18.86 -3.35
C ILE A 49 0.94 -19.32 -3.02
N LYS A 50 0.24 -19.89 -4.00
CA LYS A 50 -1.12 -20.41 -3.85
C LYS A 50 -1.19 -21.53 -2.82
N LYS A 51 -0.28 -22.51 -2.89
CA LYS A 51 -0.23 -23.64 -1.96
C LYS A 51 -0.09 -23.16 -0.51
N ASP A 52 0.84 -22.25 -0.25
CA ASP A 52 1.08 -21.74 1.11
C ASP A 52 -0.12 -20.94 1.65
N PHE A 53 -0.84 -20.23 0.77
CA PHE A 53 -2.08 -19.56 1.15
C PHE A 53 -3.21 -20.55 1.44
N ILE A 54 -3.31 -21.65 0.69
CA ILE A 54 -4.28 -22.72 0.95
C ILE A 54 -4.00 -23.35 2.32
N GLU A 55 -2.74 -23.65 2.62
CA GLU A 55 -2.32 -24.22 3.90
C GLU A 55 -2.63 -23.26 5.06
N LYS A 56 -2.29 -21.98 4.92
CA LYS A 56 -2.53 -20.97 5.95
C LYS A 56 -4.01 -20.80 6.30
N TYR A 57 -4.86 -20.69 5.28
CA TYR A 57 -6.28 -20.34 5.44
C TYR A 57 -7.19 -21.57 5.45
N GLN A 58 -6.65 -22.77 5.22
CA GLN A 58 -7.39 -24.04 5.12
C GLN A 58 -8.54 -23.98 4.10
N GLN A 59 -8.33 -23.27 3.00
CA GLN A 59 -9.34 -23.03 1.96
C GLN A 59 -8.68 -23.00 0.59
N ASN A 60 -9.35 -23.58 -0.42
CA ASN A 60 -8.87 -23.53 -1.80
C ASN A 60 -9.01 -22.11 -2.38
N PHE A 61 -7.91 -21.50 -2.81
CA PHE A 61 -7.90 -20.18 -3.46
C PHE A 61 -7.68 -20.29 -4.97
N SER A 62 -8.31 -19.36 -5.70
CA SER A 62 -7.98 -19.05 -7.09
C SER A 62 -7.08 -17.81 -7.17
N ILE A 63 -6.15 -17.79 -8.12
CA ILE A 63 -5.39 -16.59 -8.45
C ILE A 63 -6.13 -15.84 -9.54
N LEU A 64 -6.56 -14.61 -9.23
CA LEU A 64 -7.09 -13.67 -10.19
C LEU A 64 -6.00 -12.68 -10.57
N LEU A 65 -5.60 -12.78 -11.83
CA LEU A 65 -4.71 -11.85 -12.50
C LEU A 65 -5.47 -10.59 -12.92
N ILE A 66 -4.84 -9.45 -12.72
CA ILE A 66 -5.47 -8.14 -12.90
C ILE A 66 -4.46 -7.09 -13.30
N ASN A 67 -4.93 -6.04 -13.94
CA ASN A 67 -4.05 -5.01 -14.49
C ASN A 67 -3.56 -4.00 -13.43
N ASP A 68 -4.14 -4.01 -12.23
CA ASP A 68 -4.10 -2.89 -11.30
C ASP A 68 -3.71 -3.22 -9.85
N PHE A 69 -3.88 -2.28 -8.92
CA PHE A 69 -3.52 -2.49 -7.52
C PHE A 69 -4.76 -2.37 -6.66
N PHE A 70 -4.89 -3.21 -5.64
CA PHE A 70 -6.12 -3.33 -4.88
C PHE A 70 -6.06 -2.71 -3.49
N LEU A 71 -7.24 -2.27 -3.04
CA LEU A 71 -7.57 -2.06 -1.63
C LEU A 71 -7.66 -3.38 -0.83
N LYS A 72 -7.97 -4.50 -1.49
CA LYS A 72 -8.13 -5.83 -0.87
C LYS A 72 -7.58 -6.96 -1.74
N PRO A 73 -6.30 -7.32 -1.58
CA PRO A 73 -5.65 -8.29 -2.46
C PRO A 73 -5.85 -9.76 -2.05
N ILE A 74 -6.43 -10.03 -0.87
CA ILE A 74 -6.93 -11.36 -0.51
C ILE A 74 -8.40 -11.25 -0.14
N TRP A 75 -9.25 -11.96 -0.88
CA TRP A 75 -10.69 -11.99 -0.68
C TRP A 75 -11.12 -13.34 -0.15
N ILE A 76 -11.02 -13.52 1.18
CA ILE A 76 -11.33 -14.79 1.87
C ILE A 76 -12.75 -15.29 1.50
N LYS A 77 -13.77 -14.44 1.61
CA LYS A 77 -15.16 -14.80 1.25
C LYS A 77 -15.33 -15.34 -0.18
N LYS A 78 -14.58 -14.78 -1.15
CA LYS A 78 -14.63 -15.22 -2.54
C LYS A 78 -13.55 -16.25 -2.89
N LYS A 79 -12.68 -16.59 -1.94
CA LYS A 79 -11.53 -17.46 -2.13
C LYS A 79 -10.64 -17.04 -3.31
N ILE A 80 -10.37 -15.73 -3.42
CA ILE A 80 -9.56 -15.16 -4.50
C ILE A 80 -8.32 -14.46 -3.94
N ILE A 81 -7.15 -14.79 -4.48
CA ILE A 81 -5.89 -14.03 -4.33
C ILE A 81 -5.71 -13.21 -5.59
N LYS A 82 -5.42 -11.94 -5.42
CA LYS A 82 -5.53 -10.93 -6.46
C LYS A 82 -4.14 -10.36 -6.72
N ILE A 83 -3.52 -10.76 -7.85
CA ILE A 83 -2.11 -10.45 -8.16
C ILE A 83 -2.04 -9.60 -9.43
N PRO A 84 -1.39 -8.42 -9.37
CA PRO A 84 -1.18 -7.61 -10.56
C PRO A 84 -0.33 -8.33 -11.62
N ASN A 85 -0.74 -8.29 -12.88
CA ASN A 85 -0.05 -8.92 -14.02
C ASN A 85 1.42 -8.54 -14.09
N PHE A 86 1.71 -7.25 -13.91
CA PHE A 86 3.07 -6.73 -13.97
C PHE A 86 3.97 -7.23 -12.80
N TYR A 87 3.43 -7.88 -11.77
CA TYR A 87 4.24 -8.56 -10.75
C TYR A 87 4.85 -9.87 -11.27
N LEU A 88 4.31 -10.42 -12.36
CA LEU A 88 4.75 -11.68 -12.96
C LEU A 88 5.88 -11.49 -13.97
N GLU A 89 6.21 -10.24 -14.31
CA GLU A 89 7.32 -9.90 -15.18
C GLU A 89 8.65 -10.14 -14.45
N ASN A 90 9.63 -10.67 -15.19
CA ASN A 90 10.97 -11.04 -14.67
C ASN A 90 11.87 -9.81 -14.48
N HIS A 91 11.36 -8.80 -13.80
CA HIS A 91 12.06 -7.55 -13.52
C HIS A 91 12.05 -7.24 -12.01
N ILE A 92 13.03 -6.46 -11.54
CA ILE A 92 13.22 -6.15 -10.11
C ILE A 92 11.94 -5.63 -9.45
N TYR A 93 11.22 -4.73 -10.13
CA TYR A 93 10.01 -4.15 -9.56
C TYR A 93 8.96 -5.22 -9.23
N GLY A 94 8.72 -6.14 -10.15
CA GLY A 94 7.69 -7.18 -10.07
C GLY A 94 8.03 -8.22 -9.02
N VAL A 95 9.23 -8.81 -9.12
CA VAL A 95 9.66 -9.89 -8.22
C VAL A 95 9.76 -9.42 -6.77
N VAL A 96 10.31 -8.22 -6.52
CA VAL A 96 10.38 -7.69 -5.15
C VAL A 96 8.99 -7.36 -4.60
N ASN A 97 8.09 -6.82 -5.41
CA ASN A 97 6.73 -6.56 -4.97
C ASN A 97 5.96 -7.85 -4.67
N LEU A 98 6.12 -8.87 -5.51
CA LEU A 98 5.48 -10.17 -5.34
C LEU A 98 6.02 -10.92 -4.13
N ALA A 99 7.35 -10.94 -3.93
CA ALA A 99 7.97 -11.52 -2.74
C ALA A 99 7.49 -10.82 -1.46
N PHE A 100 7.46 -9.47 -1.47
CA PHE A 100 7.00 -8.70 -0.33
C PHE A 100 5.52 -8.92 -0.04
N PHE A 101 4.69 -8.96 -1.09
CA PHE A 101 3.27 -9.28 -1.01
C PHE A 101 3.06 -10.64 -0.35
N TYR A 102 3.68 -11.68 -0.91
CA TYR A 102 3.61 -13.05 -0.44
C TYR A 102 3.98 -13.16 1.04
N ASN A 103 5.18 -12.68 1.41
CA ASN A 103 5.67 -12.73 2.78
C ASN A 103 4.80 -11.94 3.77
N PHE A 104 4.32 -10.76 3.37
CA PHE A 104 3.47 -9.94 4.23
C PHE A 104 2.13 -10.61 4.52
N TYR A 105 1.45 -11.08 3.49
CA TYR A 105 0.13 -11.67 3.65
C TYR A 105 0.15 -13.07 4.24
N LEU A 106 1.25 -13.82 4.15
CA LEU A 106 1.44 -15.04 4.94
C LEU A 106 1.62 -14.76 6.44
N LEU A 107 2.30 -13.68 6.82
CA LEU A 107 2.53 -13.35 8.24
C LEU A 107 1.31 -12.69 8.92
N LYS A 108 0.50 -11.98 8.15
CA LYS A 108 -0.57 -11.14 8.67
C LYS A 108 -1.77 -11.96 9.19
N LYS A 109 -2.28 -11.63 10.39
CA LYS A 109 -3.36 -12.41 11.04
C LYS A 109 -4.77 -12.06 10.55
N ASP A 110 -5.14 -10.79 10.45
CA ASP A 110 -6.51 -10.38 10.11
C ASP A 110 -6.54 -9.17 9.17
N ASN A 111 -7.43 -9.19 8.17
CA ASN A 111 -7.66 -8.09 7.24
C ASN A 111 -8.80 -7.15 7.68
N LEU A 112 -9.68 -7.57 8.60
CA LEU A 112 -10.78 -6.75 9.11
C LEU A 112 -10.26 -5.59 9.96
N ILE A 113 -9.29 -5.86 10.83
CA ILE A 113 -8.66 -4.87 11.71
C ILE A 113 -8.05 -3.74 10.88
N ASP A 114 -7.31 -4.04 9.80
CA ASP A 114 -6.76 -2.99 8.94
C ASP A 114 -7.81 -2.13 8.26
N LEU A 115 -8.93 -2.73 7.85
CA LEU A 115 -10.01 -1.97 7.23
C LEU A 115 -10.62 -1.01 8.24
N LEU A 116 -10.92 -1.49 9.45
CA LEU A 116 -11.48 -0.67 10.52
C LEU A 116 -10.53 0.46 10.90
N VAL A 117 -9.27 0.14 11.16
CA VAL A 117 -8.24 1.12 11.54
C VAL A 117 -8.03 2.16 10.44
N PHE A 118 -7.92 1.75 9.17
CA PHE A 118 -7.79 2.69 8.07
C PHE A 118 -9.05 3.55 7.88
N SER A 119 -10.24 2.98 8.04
CA SER A 119 -11.50 3.72 7.92
C SER A 119 -11.65 4.75 9.05
N SER A 120 -11.27 4.40 10.28
CA SER A 120 -11.26 5.31 11.43
C SER A 120 -10.26 6.45 11.23
N PHE A 121 -9.06 6.16 10.72
CA PHE A 121 -8.10 7.19 10.32
C PHE A 121 -8.70 8.12 9.27
N PHE A 122 -9.27 7.55 8.20
CA PHE A 122 -9.84 8.31 7.10
C PHE A 122 -10.96 9.24 7.59
N ALA A 123 -11.87 8.73 8.41
CA ALA A 123 -12.96 9.52 8.99
C ALA A 123 -12.42 10.65 9.90
N ALA A 124 -11.54 10.34 10.86
CA ALA A 124 -10.97 11.33 11.76
C ALA A 124 -10.21 12.43 10.98
N PHE A 125 -9.43 12.03 9.97
CA PHE A 125 -8.67 12.96 9.14
C PHE A 125 -9.60 13.95 8.43
N HIS A 126 -10.67 13.47 7.77
CA HIS A 126 -11.58 14.34 7.05
C HIS A 126 -12.45 15.20 7.98
N LEU A 127 -12.87 14.65 9.13
CA LEU A 127 -13.59 15.42 10.16
C LEU A 127 -12.74 16.57 10.70
N SER A 128 -11.42 16.37 10.84
CA SER A 128 -10.51 17.46 11.20
C SER A 128 -10.60 18.64 10.23
N PHE A 129 -10.51 18.40 8.91
CA PHE A 129 -10.64 19.48 7.92
C PHE A 129 -12.05 20.06 7.88
N LEU A 130 -13.10 19.24 7.97
CA LEU A 130 -14.50 19.70 7.99
C LEU A 130 -14.75 20.67 9.14
N PHE A 131 -14.41 20.29 10.37
CA PHE A 131 -14.55 21.16 11.54
C PHE A 131 -13.63 22.38 11.46
N GLY A 132 -12.46 22.24 10.83
CA GLY A 132 -11.61 23.38 10.47
C GLY A 132 -12.37 24.38 9.61
N PHE A 133 -12.95 23.95 8.50
CA PHE A 133 -13.72 24.83 7.59
C PHE A 133 -14.90 25.51 8.27
N LEU A 134 -15.56 24.83 9.21
CA LEU A 134 -16.64 25.36 10.04
C LEU A 134 -16.13 26.23 11.21
N ASN A 135 -14.82 26.47 11.29
CA ASN A 135 -14.14 27.29 12.31
C ASN A 135 -14.20 26.74 13.75
N PHE A 136 -14.44 25.44 13.92
CA PHE A 136 -14.35 24.73 15.20
C PHE A 136 -12.93 24.18 15.42
N LEU A 137 -11.96 25.08 15.61
CA LEU A 137 -10.52 24.73 15.60
C LEU A 137 -10.11 23.71 16.68
N TRP A 138 -10.66 23.81 17.90
CA TRP A 138 -10.36 22.85 18.97
C TRP A 138 -10.86 21.44 18.63
N ILE A 139 -12.05 21.33 18.06
CA ILE A 139 -12.64 20.06 17.60
C ILE A 139 -11.79 19.49 16.44
N SER A 140 -11.42 20.35 15.47
CA SER A 140 -10.54 20.01 14.36
C SER A 140 -9.20 19.44 14.83
N GLY A 141 -8.56 20.10 15.81
CA GLY A 141 -7.31 19.65 16.41
C GLY A 141 -7.46 18.30 17.14
N GLY A 142 -8.56 18.10 17.86
CA GLY A 142 -8.88 16.81 18.50
C GLY A 142 -8.96 15.66 17.49
N PHE A 143 -9.62 15.86 16.35
CA PHE A 143 -9.68 14.87 15.27
C PHE A 143 -8.33 14.63 14.58
N LEU A 144 -7.47 15.65 14.49
CA LEU A 144 -6.12 15.49 13.95
C LEU A 144 -5.24 14.64 14.88
N VAL A 145 -5.31 14.88 16.20
CA VAL A 145 -4.64 14.05 17.21
C VAL A 145 -5.17 12.61 17.16
N LEU A 146 -6.49 12.43 17.05
CA LEU A 146 -7.09 11.11 16.88
C LEU A 146 -6.57 10.40 15.62
N SER A 147 -6.41 11.12 14.51
CA SER A 147 -5.85 10.56 13.27
C SER A 147 -4.42 10.04 13.48
N ILE A 148 -3.57 10.81 14.16
CA ILE A 148 -2.20 10.40 14.50
C ILE A 148 -2.22 9.19 15.43
N PHE A 149 -3.09 9.20 16.46
CA PHE A 149 -3.24 8.09 17.38
C PHE A 149 -3.63 6.79 16.67
N VAL A 150 -4.55 6.85 15.70
CA VAL A 150 -4.94 5.68 14.89
C VAL A 150 -3.77 5.13 14.08
N ILE A 151 -2.93 6.00 13.48
CA ILE A 151 -1.71 5.56 12.78
C ILE A 151 -0.75 4.85 13.75
N LEU A 152 -0.55 5.40 14.95
CA LEU A 152 0.31 4.81 15.98
C LEU A 152 -0.22 3.45 16.46
N LEU A 153 -1.53 3.35 16.70
CA LEU A 153 -2.19 2.11 17.06
C LEU A 153 -1.97 1.04 15.98
N ASP A 154 -2.16 1.40 14.71
CA ASP A 154 -1.89 0.50 13.60
C ASP A 154 -0.43 0.06 13.54
N PHE A 155 0.50 0.97 13.83
CA PHE A 155 1.93 0.65 13.85
C PHE A 155 2.24 -0.37 14.95
N VAL A 156 1.66 -0.23 16.14
CA VAL A 156 1.80 -1.20 17.23
C VAL A 156 1.22 -2.56 16.85
N LEU A 157 0.02 -2.58 16.25
CA LEU A 157 -0.67 -3.82 15.88
C LEU A 157 0.00 -4.54 14.71
N ASN A 158 0.36 -3.80 13.65
CA ASN A 158 0.75 -4.34 12.35
C ASN A 158 2.21 -4.09 11.95
N GLY A 159 2.91 -3.13 12.56
CA GLY A 159 4.27 -2.75 12.19
C GLY A 159 5.29 -3.90 12.28
N LYS A 160 5.09 -4.82 13.23
CA LYS A 160 5.89 -6.04 13.34
C LYS A 160 5.79 -6.92 12.08
N PHE A 161 4.61 -7.04 11.47
CA PHE A 161 4.41 -7.87 10.29
C PHE A 161 5.08 -7.26 9.06
N TYR A 162 5.04 -5.94 8.89
CA TYR A 162 5.79 -5.26 7.82
C TYR A 162 7.29 -5.45 7.96
N THR A 163 7.81 -5.34 9.19
CA THR A 163 9.23 -5.53 9.48
C THR A 163 9.67 -6.98 9.23
N LEU A 164 8.88 -7.95 9.68
CA LEU A 164 9.15 -9.37 9.45
C LEU A 164 9.05 -9.73 7.96
N ALA A 165 8.05 -9.20 7.24
CA ALA A 165 7.92 -9.39 5.80
C ALA A 165 9.14 -8.86 5.05
N TYR A 166 9.62 -7.65 5.38
CA TYR A 166 10.84 -7.10 4.82
C TYR A 166 12.05 -8.01 5.06
N LYS A 167 12.23 -8.52 6.29
CA LYS A 167 13.33 -9.42 6.64
C LYS A 167 13.24 -10.73 5.85
N LYS A 168 12.07 -11.38 5.81
CA LYS A 168 11.87 -12.63 5.07
C LYS A 168 12.10 -12.46 3.57
N THR A 169 11.56 -11.39 2.97
CA THR A 169 11.79 -11.08 1.56
C THR A 169 13.27 -10.85 1.26
N LYS A 170 14.02 -10.19 2.16
CA LYS A 170 15.46 -10.02 1.98
C LYS A 170 16.19 -11.37 1.95
N VAL A 171 15.86 -12.27 2.89
CA VAL A 171 16.47 -13.60 2.98
C VAL A 171 16.15 -14.43 1.75
N GLU A 172 14.88 -14.48 1.35
CA GLU A 172 14.41 -15.23 0.18
C GLU A 172 15.09 -14.78 -1.12
N LEU A 173 15.20 -13.47 -1.33
CA LEU A 173 15.86 -12.93 -2.53
C LEU A 173 17.38 -13.15 -2.50
N ASN A 174 18.01 -13.12 -1.33
CA ASN A 174 19.44 -13.39 -1.18
C ASN A 174 19.79 -14.85 -1.47
N SER A 175 18.87 -15.80 -1.19
CA SER A 175 19.10 -17.22 -1.48
C SER A 175 18.86 -17.59 -2.95
N LYS A 176 18.11 -16.77 -3.71
CA LYS A 176 17.71 -17.08 -5.09
C LYS A 176 18.52 -16.31 -6.15
N LEU A 177 19.16 -15.21 -5.79
CA LEU A 177 19.83 -14.31 -6.74
C LEU A 177 21.34 -14.34 -6.58
N GLU A 178 22.04 -14.11 -7.69
CA GLU A 178 23.49 -13.88 -7.65
C GLU A 178 23.83 -12.58 -6.90
N LYS A 179 25.08 -12.49 -6.39
CA LYS A 179 25.53 -11.36 -5.55
C LYS A 179 25.34 -9.98 -6.22
N ASN A 180 25.57 -9.90 -7.53
CA ASN A 180 25.43 -8.66 -8.30
C ASN A 180 23.96 -8.29 -8.51
N GLU A 181 23.12 -9.26 -8.88
CA GLU A 181 21.67 -9.07 -9.02
C GLU A 181 21.04 -8.66 -7.67
N PHE A 182 21.42 -9.36 -6.59
CA PHE A 182 20.94 -9.06 -5.25
C PHE A 182 21.27 -7.64 -4.80
N ARG A 183 22.44 -7.09 -5.15
CA ARG A 183 22.80 -5.70 -4.82
C ARG A 183 21.83 -4.69 -5.43
N VAL A 184 21.43 -4.90 -6.69
CA VAL A 184 20.49 -4.02 -7.39
C VAL A 184 19.07 -4.21 -6.82
N VAL A 185 18.65 -5.45 -6.61
CA VAL A 185 17.38 -5.82 -5.99
C VAL A 185 17.24 -5.23 -4.58
N PHE A 186 18.30 -5.31 -3.77
CA PHE A 186 18.33 -4.78 -2.42
C PHE A 186 18.18 -3.25 -2.40
N SER A 187 18.69 -2.56 -3.43
CA SER A 187 18.50 -1.12 -3.59
C SER A 187 17.02 -0.75 -3.74
N TYR A 188 16.23 -1.54 -4.47
CA TYR A 188 14.78 -1.36 -4.53
C TYR A 188 14.06 -1.83 -3.25
N LEU A 189 14.51 -2.94 -2.66
CA LEU A 189 13.89 -3.52 -1.46
C LEU A 189 13.85 -2.52 -0.29
N LYS A 190 14.84 -1.63 -0.15
CA LYS A 190 14.87 -0.57 0.87
C LYS A 190 13.59 0.27 0.93
N TYR A 191 12.93 0.51 -0.21
CA TYR A 191 11.68 1.26 -0.26
C TYR A 191 10.48 0.52 0.33
N LYS A 192 10.58 -0.79 0.59
CA LYS A 192 9.56 -1.57 1.30
C LYS A 192 9.54 -1.32 2.79
N LYS A 193 10.58 -0.72 3.38
CA LYS A 193 10.54 -0.27 4.79
C LYS A 193 9.42 0.74 5.02
N LEU A 194 9.11 1.55 4.01
CA LEU A 194 8.05 2.56 4.06
C LEU A 194 6.67 2.01 3.64
N ALA A 195 6.55 0.70 3.37
CA ALA A 195 5.30 0.11 2.88
C ALA A 195 4.13 0.31 3.86
N PHE A 196 4.40 0.30 5.17
CA PHE A 196 3.41 0.59 6.21
C PHE A 196 2.77 1.97 6.00
N PHE A 197 3.59 3.00 5.82
CA PHE A 197 3.14 4.38 5.71
C PHE A 197 2.42 4.67 4.39
N LYS A 198 2.64 3.87 3.34
CA LYS A 198 2.05 4.12 2.02
C LYS A 198 0.52 4.21 2.05
N LYS A 199 -0.19 3.44 2.88
CA LYS A 199 -1.66 3.52 2.93
C LYS A 199 -2.16 4.86 3.46
N TYR A 200 -1.40 5.52 4.34
CA TYR A 200 -1.75 6.82 4.92
C TYR A 200 -1.34 8.02 4.06
N PHE A 201 -0.27 7.89 3.27
CA PHE A 201 0.24 8.99 2.45
C PHE A 201 -0.19 8.93 0.98
N LEU A 202 -0.83 7.85 0.51
CA LEU A 202 -1.15 7.66 -0.92
C LEU A 202 -2.64 7.43 -1.19
N PHE A 203 -3.53 7.65 -0.21
CA PHE A 203 -4.94 7.31 -0.39
C PHE A 203 -5.64 8.18 -1.44
N TYR A 204 -5.32 9.47 -1.56
CA TYR A 204 -5.93 10.33 -2.59
C TYR A 204 -5.46 9.96 -4.01
N PRO A 205 -4.16 9.77 -4.27
CA PRO A 205 -3.72 9.23 -5.55
C PRO A 205 -4.37 7.89 -5.93
N PHE A 206 -4.60 6.99 -4.95
CA PHE A 206 -5.31 5.74 -5.23
C PHE A 206 -6.80 5.95 -5.52
N LEU A 207 -7.48 6.83 -4.80
CA LEU A 207 -8.87 7.20 -5.10
C LEU A 207 -8.99 7.79 -6.50
N PHE A 208 -8.12 8.75 -6.84
CA PHE A 208 -8.10 9.37 -8.17
C PHE A 208 -7.82 8.35 -9.27
N GLN A 209 -6.82 7.48 -9.09
CA GLN A 209 -6.51 6.40 -10.04
C GLN A 209 -7.72 5.47 -10.27
N ASN A 210 -8.47 5.15 -9.21
CA ASN A 210 -9.65 4.29 -9.32
C ASN A 210 -10.83 5.00 -10.01
N LEU A 211 -11.02 6.30 -9.74
CA LEU A 211 -12.06 7.11 -10.37
C LEU A 211 -11.84 7.23 -11.88
N VAL A 212 -10.63 7.61 -12.31
CA VAL A 212 -10.29 7.73 -13.74
C VAL A 212 -10.56 6.44 -14.50
N LYS A 213 -10.22 5.29 -13.91
CA LYS A 213 -10.49 3.99 -14.54
C LYS A 213 -11.96 3.65 -14.62
N LYS A 214 -12.73 3.98 -13.57
CA LYS A 214 -14.17 3.74 -13.57
C LYS A 214 -14.83 4.56 -14.67
N ILE A 215 -14.40 5.81 -14.87
CA ILE A 215 -14.86 6.66 -15.97
C ILE A 215 -14.50 6.02 -17.32
N ASN A 216 -13.23 5.69 -17.54
CA ASN A 216 -12.78 5.08 -18.81
C ASN A 216 -13.43 3.72 -19.13
N ASN A 217 -13.89 2.99 -18.12
CA ASN A 217 -14.62 1.73 -18.29
C ASN A 217 -16.13 1.94 -18.52
N LEU A 218 -16.68 3.12 -18.23
CA LEU A 218 -18.06 3.47 -18.56
C LEU A 218 -18.18 3.94 -20.02
N ASP A 219 -17.10 4.44 -20.59
CA ASP A 219 -17.01 4.87 -22.00
C ASP A 219 -16.75 3.69 -22.98
N ARG A 220 -16.84 2.44 -22.51
CA ARG A 220 -16.67 1.20 -23.29
C ARG A 220 -17.88 0.29 -23.11
#